data_AF-A0A3Q1ENE9-F1
#
_entry.id   AF-A0A3Q1ENE9-F1
#
_cell.length_a   1.000
_cell.length_b   1.000
_cell.length_c   1.000
_cell.angle_alpha   90.00
_cell.angle_beta   90.00
_cell.angle_gamma   90.00
#
_symmetry.space_group_name_H-M   'P 1'
#
loop_
_entity.id
_entity.type
_entity.pdbx_description
1 polymer ?
#
loop_
_entity_poly.entity_id
_entity_poly.type
_entity_poly.pdbx_seq_one_letter_code
_entity_poly.pdbx_strand_id
1 'polypeptide(L)'
;MLCIQECKIQNLAREYCKIFSAEARVLENFGPSLEVIPVYLMYRPANTVPYATVETDLTGVFQKYSVLDHTGRIEMRTGSEVEQKCCALQHWIFQWTNGNLLLTRLEGVDTKITNVGISVKSTGHQGLSVEGNPKVFEQFVSQHKCNYFCGLLGLRSLKLMDSLMTPVKPKGSRSPLLQRKMAAGSSSPQTGRKAGSSPRMPRKAEQDGRKTPTKPKTVDTPKMGKMV
;
A
#
# COMPACT_ATOMS: atom_id res chain seq x y z
N MET A 1 15.26 -11.36 19.17
CA MET A 1 14.43 -10.40 18.40
C MET A 1 13.52 -11.08 17.38
N LEU A 2 14.02 -11.98 16.52
CA LEU A 2 13.26 -12.63 15.44
C LEU A 2 11.81 -13.02 15.81
N CYS A 3 11.62 -13.82 16.86
CA CYS A 3 10.30 -14.29 17.32
C CYS A 3 9.29 -13.16 17.64
N ILE A 4 9.77 -11.97 18.02
CA ILE A 4 8.92 -10.79 18.26
C ILE A 4 8.44 -10.20 16.92
N GLN A 5 9.30 -10.14 15.92
CA GLN A 5 8.96 -9.67 14.58
C GLN A 5 8.09 -10.68 13.83
N GLU A 6 8.35 -11.98 13.98
CA GLU A 6 7.51 -13.06 13.43
C GLU A 6 6.09 -13.03 14.05
N CYS A 7 5.99 -12.92 15.38
CA CYS A 7 4.72 -12.74 16.08
C CYS A 7 3.96 -11.47 15.62
N LYS A 8 4.66 -10.36 15.38
CA LYS A 8 4.06 -9.13 14.80
C LYS A 8 3.54 -9.37 13.38
N ILE A 9 4.32 -10.03 12.53
CA ILE A 9 3.96 -10.30 11.13
C ILE A 9 2.72 -11.19 11.04
N GLN A 10 2.68 -12.30 11.79
CA GLN A 10 1.55 -13.23 11.76
C GLN A 10 0.27 -12.60 12.32
N ASN A 11 0.36 -11.84 13.42
CA ASN A 11 -0.81 -11.12 13.93
C ASN A 11 -1.28 -9.98 13.01
N LEU A 12 -0.38 -9.26 12.32
CA LEU A 12 -0.79 -8.28 11.31
C LEU A 12 -1.50 -8.94 10.12
N ALA A 13 -0.95 -10.05 9.60
CA ALA A 13 -1.59 -10.82 8.54
C ALA A 13 -2.95 -11.36 8.97
N ARG A 14 -3.10 -11.73 10.25
CA ARG A 14 -4.37 -12.16 10.85
C ARG A 14 -5.41 -11.04 10.89
N GLU A 15 -5.05 -9.82 11.23
CA GLU A 15 -6.03 -8.71 11.21
C GLU A 15 -6.50 -8.39 9.78
N TYR A 16 -5.63 -8.44 8.76
CA TYR A 16 -6.06 -8.37 7.35
C TYR A 16 -6.93 -9.57 6.96
N CYS A 17 -6.57 -10.78 7.37
CA CYS A 17 -7.30 -12.02 7.08
C CYS A 17 -8.72 -12.03 7.67
N LYS A 18 -8.95 -11.38 8.83
CA LYS A 18 -10.31 -11.16 9.37
C LYS A 18 -11.18 -10.31 8.46
N ILE A 19 -10.64 -9.22 7.90
CA ILE A 19 -11.38 -8.30 7.03
C ILE A 19 -11.73 -9.03 5.71
N PHE A 20 -10.72 -9.63 5.08
CA PHE A 20 -10.91 -10.53 3.93
C PHE A 20 -11.98 -11.60 4.19
N SER A 21 -11.97 -12.23 5.37
CA SER A 21 -12.96 -13.25 5.74
C SER A 21 -14.35 -12.71 6.04
N ALA A 22 -14.49 -11.42 6.36
CA ALA A 22 -15.79 -10.77 6.49
C ALA A 22 -16.39 -10.46 5.10
N GLU A 23 -15.57 -10.01 4.15
CA GLU A 23 -15.96 -9.82 2.75
C GLU A 23 -16.26 -11.16 2.05
N ALA A 24 -15.43 -12.19 2.28
CA ALA A 24 -15.65 -13.52 1.72
C ALA A 24 -16.93 -14.20 2.26
N ARG A 25 -17.32 -13.95 3.53
CA ARG A 25 -18.48 -14.60 4.16
C ARG A 25 -19.82 -14.26 3.50
N VAL A 26 -19.95 -13.08 2.89
CA VAL A 26 -21.20 -12.68 2.21
C VAL A 26 -21.31 -13.22 0.78
N LEU A 27 -20.32 -14.00 0.33
CA LEU A 27 -20.26 -14.61 -0.99
C LEU A 27 -20.50 -16.12 -0.84
N GLU A 28 -21.74 -16.59 -1.05
CA GLU A 28 -22.13 -17.99 -0.82
C GLU A 28 -21.20 -19.00 -1.52
N ASN A 29 -20.83 -18.70 -2.77
CA ASN A 29 -19.94 -19.52 -3.60
C ASN A 29 -18.45 -19.50 -3.15
N PHE A 30 -18.08 -18.74 -2.12
CA PHE A 30 -16.72 -18.75 -1.57
C PHE A 30 -16.48 -19.95 -0.66
N GLY A 31 -17.52 -20.47 0.01
CA GLY A 31 -17.36 -21.54 1.01
C GLY A 31 -16.49 -21.13 2.21
N PRO A 32 -15.79 -22.08 2.87
CA PRO A 32 -14.96 -21.78 4.04
C PRO A 32 -13.83 -20.78 3.72
N SER A 33 -13.75 -19.69 4.50
CA SER A 33 -12.66 -18.71 4.37
C SER A 33 -11.35 -19.20 5.00
N LEU A 34 -10.25 -18.57 4.60
CA LEU A 34 -8.95 -18.70 5.27
C LEU A 34 -8.97 -18.07 6.66
N GLU A 35 -8.18 -18.61 7.58
CA GLU A 35 -7.99 -18.05 8.92
C GLU A 35 -6.52 -18.17 9.32
N VAL A 36 -5.83 -17.03 9.49
CA VAL A 36 -4.50 -17.02 10.11
C VAL A 36 -4.64 -17.23 11.62
N ILE A 37 -3.98 -18.25 12.16
CA ILE A 37 -4.04 -18.57 13.59
C ILE A 37 -3.26 -17.57 14.45
N PRO A 38 -3.72 -17.28 15.68
CA PRO A 38 -3.03 -16.34 16.56
C PRO A 38 -1.70 -16.92 17.07
N VAL A 39 -0.65 -16.09 17.04
CA VAL A 39 0.64 -16.36 17.69
C VAL A 39 0.74 -15.52 18.95
N TYR A 40 1.14 -16.14 20.05
CA TYR A 40 1.41 -15.52 21.33
C TYR A 40 2.92 -15.47 21.59
N LEU A 41 3.42 -14.34 22.09
CA LEU A 41 4.81 -14.19 22.50
C LEU A 41 4.96 -14.52 23.99
N MET A 42 5.66 -15.61 24.31
CA MET A 42 5.97 -16.01 25.68
C MET A 42 7.35 -15.45 26.09
N TYR A 43 7.40 -14.71 27.19
CA TYR A 43 8.64 -14.33 27.86
C TYR A 43 9.04 -15.39 28.91
N ARG A 44 10.33 -15.75 28.94
CA ARG A 44 10.87 -16.86 29.73
C ARG A 44 12.17 -16.45 30.44
N PRO A 45 12.10 -15.73 31.58
CA PRO A 45 13.27 -15.11 32.20
C PRO A 45 14.33 -16.10 32.71
N ALA A 46 13.95 -17.35 33.00
CA ALA A 46 14.86 -18.40 33.46
C ALA A 46 15.57 -19.18 32.32
N ASN A 47 15.33 -18.83 31.05
CA ASN A 47 15.86 -19.54 29.89
C ASN A 47 16.86 -18.71 29.10
N THR A 48 17.93 -19.36 28.62
CA THR A 48 18.95 -18.76 27.72
C THR A 48 18.36 -18.18 26.43
N VAL A 49 17.21 -18.69 26.00
CA VAL A 49 16.37 -18.12 24.93
C VAL A 49 15.11 -17.53 25.56
N PRO A 50 15.11 -16.25 25.96
CA PRO A 50 14.09 -15.66 26.83
C PRO A 50 12.76 -15.31 26.12
N TYR A 51 12.65 -15.57 24.82
CA TYR A 51 11.42 -15.39 24.05
C TYR A 51 11.11 -16.66 23.26
N ALA A 52 9.84 -17.02 23.19
CA ALA A 52 9.32 -18.05 22.30
C ALA A 52 7.96 -17.63 21.73
N THR A 53 7.59 -18.18 20.58
CA THR A 53 6.22 -18.14 20.06
C THR A 53 5.45 -19.37 20.53
N VAL A 54 4.15 -19.22 20.71
CA VAL A 54 3.19 -20.30 20.99
C VAL A 54 1.96 -20.09 20.12
N GLU A 55 1.47 -21.13 19.48
CA GLU A 55 0.24 -21.14 18.68
C GLU A 55 -0.46 -22.50 18.81
N THR A 56 -1.66 -22.62 18.26
CA THR A 56 -2.43 -23.88 18.26
C THR A 56 -1.82 -24.88 17.29
N ASP A 57 -1.58 -26.11 17.73
CA ASP A 57 -1.15 -27.21 16.85
C ASP A 57 -2.20 -27.50 15.76
N LEU A 58 -1.74 -27.76 14.53
CA LEU A 58 -2.59 -27.95 13.35
C LEU A 58 -2.59 -29.42 12.92
N THR A 59 -3.61 -30.15 13.37
CA THR A 59 -3.79 -31.57 13.02
C THR A 59 -4.20 -31.75 11.55
N GLY A 60 -3.29 -32.27 10.72
CA GLY A 60 -3.56 -32.65 9.34
C GLY A 60 -2.31 -32.63 8.45
N VAL A 61 -2.50 -32.53 7.13
CA VAL A 61 -1.38 -32.49 6.18
C VAL A 61 -0.88 -31.06 5.99
N PHE A 62 0.24 -30.73 6.64
CA PHE A 62 0.88 -29.43 6.54
C PHE A 62 1.39 -29.16 5.12
N GLN A 63 1.00 -28.03 4.54
CA GLN A 63 1.26 -27.65 3.15
C GLN A 63 1.80 -26.22 3.04
N LYS A 64 2.46 -25.93 1.92
CA LYS A 64 2.99 -24.60 1.58
C LYS A 64 2.27 -24.07 0.35
N TYR A 65 1.23 -23.27 0.58
CA TYR A 65 0.33 -22.76 -0.47
C TYR A 65 0.92 -21.59 -1.27
N SER A 66 1.89 -20.88 -0.69
CA SER A 66 2.67 -19.82 -1.32
C SER A 66 4.07 -19.78 -0.71
N VAL A 67 5.11 -19.70 -1.55
CA VAL A 67 6.50 -19.52 -1.11
C VAL A 67 7.20 -18.48 -2.00
N LEU A 68 8.09 -17.68 -1.42
CA LEU A 68 8.94 -16.74 -2.15
C LEU A 68 10.23 -17.45 -2.60
N ASP A 69 10.50 -17.46 -3.91
CA ASP A 69 11.73 -18.01 -4.48
C ASP A 69 12.94 -17.05 -4.37
N HIS A 70 14.14 -17.59 -4.61
CA HIS A 70 15.39 -16.84 -4.55
C HIS A 70 15.57 -15.79 -5.68
N THR A 71 14.67 -15.75 -6.67
CA THR A 71 14.66 -14.74 -7.74
C THR A 71 13.71 -13.58 -7.43
N GLY A 72 12.85 -13.73 -6.42
CA GLY A 72 11.86 -12.76 -5.93
C GLY A 72 10.40 -13.12 -6.28
N ARG A 73 10.15 -14.30 -6.87
CA ARG A 73 8.84 -14.68 -7.39
C ARG A 73 8.06 -15.40 -6.32
N ILE A 74 6.76 -15.19 -6.28
CA ILE A 74 5.87 -15.99 -5.45
C ILE A 74 5.47 -17.22 -6.25
N GLU A 75 5.86 -18.41 -5.78
CA GLU A 75 5.41 -19.68 -6.34
C GLU A 75 3.93 -19.89 -5.97
N MET A 76 3.05 -19.44 -6.86
CA MET A 76 1.61 -19.64 -6.76
C MET A 76 1.24 -20.95 -7.46
N ARG A 77 1.15 -22.03 -6.68
CA ARG A 77 0.49 -23.25 -7.12
C ARG A 77 -1.01 -22.97 -7.29
N THR A 78 -1.67 -23.68 -8.20
CA THR A 78 -3.08 -23.42 -8.56
C THR A 78 -3.91 -24.69 -8.61
N GLY A 79 -3.44 -25.77 -7.96
CA GLY A 79 -4.05 -27.09 -7.99
C GLY A 79 -5.18 -27.25 -6.99
N SER A 80 -5.07 -26.65 -5.79
CA SER A 80 -6.10 -26.76 -4.75
C SER A 80 -6.92 -25.48 -4.56
N GLU A 81 -8.12 -25.64 -3.98
CA GLU A 81 -8.98 -24.51 -3.61
C GLU A 81 -8.30 -23.55 -2.62
N VAL A 82 -7.57 -24.10 -1.64
CA VAL A 82 -6.85 -23.34 -0.62
C VAL A 82 -5.71 -22.51 -1.24
N GLU A 83 -4.97 -23.08 -2.20
CA GLU A 83 -3.95 -22.34 -2.96
C GLU A 83 -4.57 -21.17 -3.74
N GLN A 84 -5.71 -21.38 -4.38
CA GLN A 84 -6.42 -20.32 -5.11
C GLN A 84 -6.97 -19.24 -4.16
N LYS A 85 -7.49 -19.62 -2.98
CA LYS A 85 -7.88 -18.67 -1.93
C LYS A 85 -6.69 -17.90 -1.35
N CYS A 86 -5.53 -18.53 -1.17
CA CYS A 86 -4.29 -17.87 -0.75
C CYS A 86 -3.85 -16.83 -1.79
N CYS A 87 -3.89 -17.19 -3.08
CA CYS A 87 -3.61 -16.30 -4.19
C CYS A 87 -4.59 -15.10 -4.26
N ALA A 88 -5.87 -15.32 -3.95
CA ALA A 88 -6.87 -14.26 -3.85
C ALA A 88 -6.64 -13.35 -2.62
N LEU A 89 -6.24 -13.90 -1.46
CA LEU A 89 -5.85 -13.12 -0.27
C LEU A 89 -4.64 -12.22 -0.56
N GLN A 90 -3.64 -12.73 -1.29
CA GLN A 90 -2.46 -11.96 -1.70
C GLN A 90 -2.83 -10.79 -2.62
N HIS A 91 -3.74 -11.02 -3.58
CA HIS A 91 -4.26 -9.98 -4.48
C HIS A 91 -5.13 -8.96 -3.70
N TRP A 92 -5.99 -9.42 -2.79
CA TRP A 92 -6.82 -8.57 -1.94
C TRP A 92 -5.96 -7.66 -1.05
N ILE A 93 -4.95 -8.20 -0.36
CA ILE A 93 -4.04 -7.42 0.49
C ILE A 93 -3.21 -6.40 -0.33
N PHE A 94 -2.74 -6.80 -1.52
CA PHE A 94 -2.07 -5.87 -2.44
C PHE A 94 -3.01 -4.71 -2.82
N GLN A 95 -4.27 -4.98 -3.16
CA GLN A 95 -5.23 -3.94 -3.52
C GLN A 95 -5.59 -3.05 -2.31
N TRP A 96 -5.88 -3.66 -1.16
CA TRP A 96 -6.27 -3.01 0.09
C TRP A 96 -5.19 -2.08 0.66
N THR A 97 -3.92 -2.46 0.52
CA THR A 97 -2.78 -1.66 0.99
C THR A 97 -2.18 -0.74 -0.09
N ASN A 98 -2.89 -0.52 -1.19
CA ASN A 98 -2.42 0.28 -2.35
C ASN A 98 -1.04 -0.17 -2.88
N GLY A 99 -0.76 -1.47 -2.84
CA GLY A 99 0.49 -2.08 -3.29
C GLY A 99 1.69 -1.85 -2.35
N ASN A 100 1.47 -1.59 -1.06
CA ASN A 100 2.54 -1.35 -0.09
C ASN A 100 2.93 -2.60 0.74
N LEU A 101 2.02 -3.57 0.89
CA LEU A 101 2.27 -4.83 1.61
C LEU A 101 1.78 -6.01 0.76
N LEU A 102 2.50 -7.13 0.84
CA LEU A 102 2.17 -8.38 0.15
C LEU A 102 2.56 -9.56 1.03
N LEU A 103 1.69 -10.57 1.17
CA LEU A 103 2.06 -11.83 1.82
C LEU A 103 2.92 -12.66 0.86
N THR A 104 4.07 -13.13 1.31
CA THR A 104 5.08 -13.82 0.49
C THR A 104 5.22 -15.31 0.84
N ARG A 105 4.83 -15.71 2.05
CA ARG A 105 4.79 -17.11 2.49
C ARG A 105 3.46 -17.39 3.18
N LEU A 106 2.77 -18.46 2.75
CA LEU A 106 1.52 -18.95 3.35
C LEU A 106 1.62 -20.47 3.46
N GLU A 107 1.53 -20.98 4.68
CA GLU A 107 1.66 -22.40 5.02
C GLU A 107 0.57 -22.77 6.04
N GLY A 108 0.26 -24.06 6.22
CA GLY A 108 -0.72 -24.48 7.21
C GLY A 108 -1.43 -25.78 6.84
N VAL A 109 -2.65 -25.95 7.35
CA VAL A 109 -3.50 -27.13 7.16
C VAL A 109 -4.91 -26.67 6.80
N ASP A 110 -5.43 -27.19 5.68
CA ASP A 110 -6.69 -26.77 5.07
C ASP A 110 -6.80 -25.22 5.04
N THR A 111 -7.89 -24.64 5.55
CA THR A 111 -8.02 -23.16 5.58
C THR A 111 -7.31 -22.48 6.75
N LYS A 112 -6.66 -23.22 7.66
CA LYS A 112 -5.90 -22.66 8.80
C LYS A 112 -4.47 -22.36 8.38
N ILE A 113 -4.09 -21.08 8.47
CA ILE A 113 -2.81 -20.56 7.99
C ILE A 113 -1.89 -20.19 9.16
N THR A 114 -0.62 -20.55 9.05
CA THR A 114 0.48 -20.16 9.96
C THR A 114 1.74 -19.80 9.15
N ASN A 115 2.87 -19.57 9.84
CA ASN A 115 4.19 -19.22 9.31
C ASN A 115 4.16 -18.02 8.34
N VAL A 116 3.27 -17.05 8.52
CA VAL A 116 3.06 -16.03 7.47
C VAL A 116 4.33 -15.20 7.25
N GLY A 117 4.73 -15.08 5.98
CA GLY A 117 5.80 -14.18 5.53
C GLY A 117 5.22 -12.98 4.78
N ILE A 118 5.90 -11.84 4.84
CA ILE A 118 5.52 -10.61 4.12
C ILE A 118 6.70 -9.99 3.37
N SER A 119 6.36 -9.15 2.39
CA SER A 119 7.22 -8.11 1.84
C SER A 119 6.51 -6.76 1.98
N VAL A 120 7.29 -5.68 2.11
CA VAL A 120 6.81 -4.29 2.10
C VAL A 120 7.49 -3.55 0.96
N LYS A 121 6.80 -2.59 0.34
CA LYS A 121 7.34 -1.85 -0.82
C LYS A 121 8.44 -0.86 -0.42
N SER A 122 8.39 -0.36 0.81
CA SER A 122 9.39 0.51 1.43
C SER A 122 9.62 0.12 2.89
N THR A 123 10.87 0.26 3.35
CA THR A 123 11.29 -0.08 4.72
C THR A 123 10.52 0.73 5.76
N GLY A 124 10.09 0.07 6.85
CA GLY A 124 9.41 0.73 7.97
C GLY A 124 7.90 0.93 7.81
N HIS A 125 7.28 0.41 6.73
CA HIS A 125 5.83 0.42 6.56
C HIS A 125 5.11 -0.12 7.82
N GLN A 126 4.10 0.61 8.31
CA GLN A 126 3.35 0.28 9.54
C GLN A 126 4.21 0.00 10.80
N GLY A 127 5.44 0.54 10.88
CA GLY A 127 6.35 0.32 12.01
C GLY A 127 6.96 -1.09 12.05
N LEU A 128 6.89 -1.84 10.95
CA LEU A 128 7.49 -3.15 10.79
C LEU A 128 9.00 -3.03 10.56
N SER A 129 9.80 -3.81 11.28
CA SER A 129 11.23 -3.96 11.01
C SER A 129 11.42 -4.99 9.87
N VAL A 130 11.00 -4.59 8.67
CA VAL A 130 11.15 -5.34 7.41
C VAL A 130 11.70 -4.39 6.36
N GLU A 131 12.68 -4.85 5.59
CA GLU A 131 13.31 -4.12 4.51
C GLU A 131 12.38 -4.03 3.27
N GLY A 132 12.39 -2.89 2.59
CA GLY A 132 11.62 -2.66 1.37
C GLY A 132 12.15 -3.47 0.19
N ASN A 133 11.35 -4.38 -0.36
CA ASN A 133 11.74 -5.20 -1.52
C ASN A 133 10.73 -5.01 -2.69
N PRO A 134 10.85 -3.91 -3.46
CA PRO A 134 9.90 -3.56 -4.52
C PRO A 134 9.88 -4.57 -5.67
N LYS A 135 11.00 -5.27 -5.93
CA LYS A 135 11.13 -6.29 -6.99
C LYS A 135 10.08 -7.40 -6.86
N VAL A 136 9.72 -7.79 -5.63
CA VAL A 136 8.68 -8.80 -5.37
C VAL A 136 7.29 -8.30 -5.81
N PHE A 137 7.01 -7.00 -5.69
CA PHE A 137 5.74 -6.40 -6.12
C PHE A 137 5.64 -6.34 -7.65
N GLU A 138 6.72 -5.96 -8.34
CA GLU A 138 6.81 -5.98 -9.80
C GLU A 138 6.63 -7.41 -10.37
N GLN A 139 7.26 -8.39 -9.72
CA GLN A 139 7.14 -9.79 -10.08
C GLN A 139 5.74 -10.36 -9.78
N PHE A 140 5.11 -9.94 -8.68
CA PHE A 140 3.71 -10.28 -8.38
C PHE A 140 2.74 -9.72 -9.43
N VAL A 141 2.81 -8.42 -9.74
CA VAL A 141 1.93 -7.76 -10.74
C VAL A 141 2.05 -8.37 -12.14
N SER A 142 3.28 -8.72 -12.56
CA SER A 142 3.52 -9.31 -13.89
C SER A 142 3.04 -10.76 -14.02
N GLN A 143 3.13 -11.55 -12.95
CA GLN A 143 2.91 -13.00 -12.97
C GLN A 143 1.54 -13.44 -12.45
N HIS A 144 0.93 -12.67 -11.53
CA HIS A 144 -0.38 -12.99 -10.99
C HIS A 144 -1.42 -13.09 -12.10
N LYS A 145 -2.23 -14.15 -12.03
CA LYS A 145 -3.41 -14.38 -12.86
C LYS A 145 -4.59 -14.48 -11.91
N CYS A 146 -5.58 -13.60 -12.07
CA CYS A 146 -6.79 -13.64 -11.26
C CYS A 146 -7.49 -14.99 -11.46
N ASN A 147 -7.85 -15.64 -10.36
CA ASN A 147 -8.56 -16.91 -10.35
C ASN A 147 -10.05 -16.71 -10.01
N TYR A 148 -10.78 -17.80 -9.80
CA TYR A 148 -12.20 -17.78 -9.44
C TYR A 148 -12.51 -16.90 -8.22
N PHE A 149 -11.74 -17.05 -7.14
CA PHE A 149 -11.93 -16.29 -5.89
C PHE A 149 -11.54 -14.81 -6.03
N CYS A 150 -10.54 -14.47 -6.86
CA CYS A 150 -10.29 -13.07 -7.25
C CYS A 150 -11.50 -12.44 -7.96
N GLY A 151 -12.21 -13.23 -8.77
CA GLY A 151 -13.42 -12.82 -9.48
C GLY A 151 -14.61 -12.64 -8.53
N LEU A 152 -14.85 -13.59 -7.61
CA LEU A 152 -15.89 -13.48 -6.58
C LEU A 152 -15.73 -12.22 -5.72
N LEU A 153 -14.48 -11.87 -5.35
CA LEU A 153 -14.14 -10.67 -4.58
C LEU A 153 -14.09 -9.38 -5.42
N GLY A 154 -14.44 -9.41 -6.71
CA GLY A 154 -14.46 -8.23 -7.59
C GLY A 154 -13.11 -7.52 -7.76
N LEU A 155 -11.99 -8.23 -7.55
CA LEU A 155 -10.66 -7.61 -7.51
C LEU A 155 -10.22 -7.10 -8.88
N ARG A 156 -9.65 -5.88 -8.93
CA ARG A 156 -9.21 -5.29 -10.20
C ARG A 156 -7.94 -5.98 -10.69
N SER A 157 -7.96 -6.40 -11.95
CA SER A 157 -6.80 -7.01 -12.63
C SER A 157 -5.56 -6.13 -12.49
N LEU A 158 -4.48 -6.69 -11.93
CA LEU A 158 -3.26 -5.95 -11.63
C LEU A 158 -2.61 -5.33 -12.88
N LYS A 159 -2.81 -5.94 -14.06
CA LYS A 159 -2.30 -5.44 -15.35
C LYS A 159 -3.03 -4.18 -15.83
N LEU A 160 -4.31 -4.03 -15.48
CA LEU A 160 -5.06 -2.78 -15.71
C LEU A 160 -4.67 -1.72 -14.68
N MET A 161 -4.46 -2.11 -13.41
CA MET A 161 -3.98 -1.19 -12.37
C MET A 161 -2.60 -0.60 -12.72
N ASP A 162 -1.67 -1.42 -13.18
CA ASP A 162 -0.35 -0.98 -13.65
C ASP A 162 -0.46 -0.03 -14.86
N SER A 163 -1.25 -0.39 -15.88
CA SER A 163 -1.49 0.44 -17.06
C SER A 163 -2.12 1.81 -16.75
N LEU A 164 -2.91 1.91 -15.67
CA LEU A 164 -3.50 3.16 -15.19
C LEU A 164 -2.57 3.95 -14.26
N MET A 165 -1.60 3.29 -13.63
CA MET A 165 -0.60 3.91 -12.76
C MET A 165 0.64 4.39 -13.54
N THR A 166 0.95 3.80 -14.70
CA THR A 166 1.95 4.34 -15.61
C THR A 166 1.47 5.68 -16.18
N PRO A 167 2.17 6.81 -15.94
CA PRO A 167 1.81 8.06 -16.59
C PRO A 167 1.98 7.91 -18.09
N VAL A 168 0.93 8.23 -18.85
CA VAL A 168 0.97 8.23 -20.32
C VAL A 168 2.08 9.18 -20.77
N LYS A 169 3.20 8.63 -21.23
CA LYS A 169 4.29 9.43 -21.84
C LYS A 169 3.65 10.29 -22.93
N PRO A 170 3.75 11.64 -22.87
CA PRO A 170 3.16 12.49 -23.89
C PRO A 170 3.77 12.10 -25.24
N LYS A 171 2.91 11.62 -26.14
CA LYS A 171 3.33 11.02 -27.41
C LYS A 171 3.83 12.15 -28.31
N GLY A 172 5.14 12.39 -28.25
CA GLY A 172 5.80 13.56 -28.83
C GLY A 172 5.29 13.89 -30.22
N SER A 173 4.82 15.11 -30.41
CA SER A 173 4.14 15.54 -31.63
C SER A 173 5.07 15.39 -32.83
N ARG A 174 4.76 14.44 -33.71
CA ARG A 174 5.36 14.35 -35.03
C ARG A 174 4.83 15.50 -35.89
N SER A 175 5.43 16.68 -35.74
CA SER A 175 5.17 17.84 -36.58
C SER A 175 5.39 17.46 -38.05
N PRO A 176 4.39 17.64 -38.94
CA PRO A 176 4.57 17.33 -40.36
C PRO A 176 5.53 18.33 -41.01
N LEU A 177 6.38 17.86 -41.92
CA LEU A 177 7.22 18.76 -42.73
C LEU A 177 6.34 19.61 -43.66
N LEU A 178 6.63 20.91 -43.72
CA LEU A 178 6.34 21.73 -44.90
C LEU A 178 7.62 22.42 -45.36
N GLN A 179 8.15 21.95 -46.48
CA GLN A 179 9.38 22.43 -47.10
C GLN A 179 9.04 23.38 -48.24
N ARG A 180 9.22 24.70 -48.07
CA ARG A 180 9.26 25.61 -49.24
C ARG A 180 10.19 26.82 -49.05
N LYS A 181 10.94 27.06 -50.14
CA LYS A 181 12.06 27.98 -50.35
C LYS A 181 11.81 29.42 -49.88
N MET A 182 12.90 30.09 -49.47
CA MET A 182 12.99 31.56 -49.48
C MET A 182 13.20 32.10 -50.91
N ALA A 183 12.62 33.26 -51.21
CA ALA A 183 13.00 34.16 -52.31
C ALA A 183 12.52 35.59 -51.98
N ALA A 184 13.20 36.62 -52.50
CA ALA A 184 12.98 38.02 -52.15
C ALA A 184 11.76 38.67 -52.86
N GLY A 185 11.27 39.80 -52.33
CA GLY A 185 10.28 40.66 -52.99
C GLY A 185 9.83 41.85 -52.13
N SER A 186 9.66 43.01 -52.75
CA SER A 186 9.08 44.25 -52.18
C SER A 186 7.54 44.13 -52.04
N SER A 187 6.75 45.04 -51.44
CA SER A 187 6.87 46.49 -51.31
C SER A 187 6.01 47.07 -50.16
N SER A 188 6.27 48.30 -49.72
CA SER A 188 5.32 49.13 -48.95
C SER A 188 4.29 49.82 -49.87
N PRO A 189 3.18 50.37 -49.35
CA PRO A 189 3.18 51.80 -48.97
C PRO A 189 2.42 52.14 -47.67
N GLN A 190 2.45 53.42 -47.27
CA GLN A 190 1.91 53.95 -46.00
C GLN A 190 0.49 54.55 -46.13
N THR A 191 -0.27 54.62 -45.02
CA THR A 191 -0.93 55.83 -44.44
C THR A 191 -1.86 55.43 -43.28
N GLY A 192 -2.11 56.21 -42.22
CA GLY A 192 -1.46 57.43 -41.72
C GLY A 192 -2.25 58.12 -40.57
N ARG A 193 -1.56 58.91 -39.71
CA ARG A 193 -2.10 59.80 -38.63
C ARG A 193 -2.60 59.07 -37.36
N LYS A 194 -2.00 59.28 -36.17
CA LYS A 194 -2.17 60.37 -35.14
C LYS A 194 -3.54 60.32 -34.42
N ALA A 195 -3.67 60.51 -33.09
CA ALA A 195 -2.72 60.59 -31.95
C ALA A 195 -3.51 60.54 -30.61
N GLY A 196 -2.88 60.33 -29.43
CA GLY A 196 -3.59 60.49 -28.13
C GLY A 196 -2.91 59.95 -26.85
N SER A 197 -2.28 60.84 -26.09
CA SER A 197 -2.10 60.87 -24.61
C SER A 197 -2.29 59.61 -23.72
N SER A 198 -1.19 59.24 -23.04
CA SER A 198 -1.17 58.78 -21.61
C SER A 198 -1.38 60.02 -20.67
N PRO A 199 -1.45 59.97 -19.30
CA PRO A 199 -1.03 58.88 -18.38
C PRO A 199 -1.80 58.64 -17.03
N ARG A 200 -1.51 57.48 -16.41
CA ARG A 200 -1.22 57.19 -14.97
C ARG A 200 -2.17 57.60 -13.80
N MET A 201 -2.34 56.62 -12.91
CA MET A 201 -2.97 56.62 -11.56
C MET A 201 -2.62 57.76 -10.58
N PRO A 202 -3.57 58.14 -9.69
CA PRO A 202 -3.33 58.61 -8.32
C PRO A 202 -3.61 57.52 -7.24
N ARG A 203 -3.58 57.87 -5.94
CA ARG A 203 -3.37 56.97 -4.76
C ARG A 203 -4.08 57.52 -3.49
N LYS A 204 -4.06 56.76 -2.37
CA LYS A 204 -4.51 57.10 -0.97
C LYS A 204 -6.04 57.03 -0.75
N ALA A 205 -6.58 56.81 0.48
CA ALA A 205 -6.02 56.62 1.84
C ALA A 205 -6.89 55.57 2.64
N GLU A 206 -6.43 54.88 3.71
CA GLU A 206 -6.60 55.17 5.19
C GLU A 206 -8.07 55.20 5.69
N GLN A 207 -8.50 54.81 6.91
CA GLN A 207 -7.96 54.22 8.18
C GLN A 207 -9.22 53.73 8.99
N ASP A 208 -9.29 52.92 10.08
CA ASP A 208 -8.46 51.96 10.86
C ASP A 208 -9.46 50.97 11.56
N GLY A 209 -9.03 49.97 12.35
CA GLY A 209 -9.95 49.07 13.09
C GLY A 209 -9.35 48.18 14.19
N ARG A 210 -8.35 48.64 14.96
CA ARG A 210 -7.62 47.83 15.97
C ARG A 210 -8.43 47.43 17.22
N LYS A 211 -8.38 46.15 17.65
CA LYS A 211 -8.12 45.67 19.05
C LYS A 211 -8.17 44.15 19.30
N THR A 212 -7.09 43.64 19.93
CA THR A 212 -7.02 42.48 20.86
C THR A 212 -6.56 43.04 22.24
N PRO A 213 -6.15 42.29 23.30
CA PRO A 213 -6.09 40.83 23.57
C PRO A 213 -6.58 40.41 25.00
N THR A 214 -6.44 39.12 25.40
CA THR A 214 -5.72 38.70 26.65
C THR A 214 -5.66 37.17 26.91
N LYS A 215 -4.57 36.77 27.57
CA LYS A 215 -4.36 35.65 28.53
C LYS A 215 -3.71 36.31 29.80
N PRO A 216 -3.32 35.66 30.93
CA PRO A 216 -3.28 34.22 31.29
C PRO A 216 -3.79 33.90 32.73
N LYS A 217 -3.60 32.64 33.22
CA LYS A 217 -2.87 32.30 34.49
C LYS A 217 -2.78 30.77 34.73
N THR A 218 -2.20 30.37 35.88
CA THR A 218 -1.61 29.04 36.18
C THR A 218 -1.95 28.62 37.64
N VAL A 219 -1.28 27.56 38.16
CA VAL A 219 -1.39 26.93 39.52
C VAL A 219 -2.76 26.26 39.79
N ASP A 220 -2.90 25.17 40.57
CA ASP A 220 -2.06 24.64 41.67
C ASP A 220 -1.98 23.09 41.76
N THR A 221 -1.10 22.60 42.64
CA THR A 221 -1.06 21.18 43.11
C THR A 221 -0.83 21.14 44.62
N PRO A 222 -1.33 20.12 45.35
CA PRO A 222 -0.49 19.59 46.42
C PRO A 222 -0.57 18.07 46.69
N LYS A 223 0.59 17.56 47.12
CA LYS A 223 0.83 16.47 48.10
C LYS A 223 0.44 15.02 47.77
N MET A 224 1.49 14.26 47.48
CA MET A 224 1.64 12.83 47.76
C MET A 224 1.44 12.52 49.26
N GLY A 225 0.75 11.43 49.59
CA GLY A 225 0.72 10.84 50.92
C GLY A 225 1.43 9.48 50.96
N LYS A 226 2.31 9.27 51.94
CA LYS A 226 2.80 7.93 52.33
C LYS A 226 2.03 7.46 53.56
N MET A 227 1.75 6.17 53.67
CA MET A 227 1.49 5.53 54.96
C MET A 227 1.91 4.05 54.92
N VAL A 228 2.71 3.65 55.93
CA VAL A 228 3.23 2.31 56.25
C VAL A 228 3.65 1.46 55.05
#